data_AF-A0A519W049-F1
#
_entry.id   AF-A0A519W049-F1
#
_cell.length_a   1.000
_cell.length_b   1.000
_cell.length_c   1.000
_cell.angle_alpha   90.00
_cell.angle_beta   90.00
_cell.angle_gamma   90.00
#
_symmetry.space_group_name_H-M   'P 1'
#
loop_
_entity.id
_entity.type
_entity.pdbx_description
1 polymer ?
#
loop_
_entity_poly.entity_id
_entity_poly.type
_entity_poly.pdbx_seq_one_letter_code
_entity_poly.pdbx_strand_id
1 'polypeptide(L)'
;MKSSLILSFLFFSATCCFAQNKYAVIVGINEYYDKPGVKSTEYSLKGCVNDAISMKSLLINRFSFPKENVKTLLNAQATQKTFLAAMENVLNKSKPGDVAVFFFCGHGIYTINPGNKLDFVKQGYNQAICMSDLYSPNYECLVRDNTLKLLFNRFVKKKVTLTSILDCCYSENMSMPPPPPIYHNPYRIVDVKTNKVVPLGVIDLRSYKLNQTLTVNDKAVIERPSETPDSRFANLAACSWAQKAVEIWDEGGKPHGAFTKAIINVFEKSKVDLPLSKVIERIKNDIDIVQNLQQRPGFRYDTLSRDNLNFIGLPVQPTIPALQTRVISSLQGKVTVNVGAKDDVMIGNVFTTKDKAISIKISKVYPESADGLTDPNAKFKKGDIVFISDRYRVSDPLIKIYIPASTLNSAGYMDMFNRQVLPFTKEKTYQDYFNFSNVRTAPTFLFNNQENLGLEISKIAKQNAFFVLMASPLDIADAIKSTLAKEQSIKLVNTAEEADFALYVNYAATSNDNNSPKFVFSLRKPLPADVNLKKNAEVIFWADNVAFPNLILNSTQLSQLSKDIQKISYAAIRSKGTHWINTYPRR
;
A
#
# COMPACT_ATOMS: atom_id res chain seq x y z
N MET A 1 14.05 2.39 78.99
CA MET A 1 14.64 1.62 77.87
C MET A 1 13.51 1.00 77.05
N LYS A 2 13.20 1.56 75.88
CA LYS A 2 12.38 0.91 74.84
C LYS A 2 13.09 1.15 73.51
N SER A 3 13.63 0.08 72.95
CA SER A 3 14.30 0.07 71.63
C SER A 3 13.27 -0.31 70.58
N SER A 4 12.98 0.58 69.64
CA SER A 4 12.15 0.30 68.46
C SER A 4 13.02 -0.26 67.35
N LEU A 5 12.70 -1.47 66.90
CA LEU A 5 13.26 -2.10 65.70
C LEU A 5 12.57 -1.51 64.47
N ILE A 6 13.31 -0.87 63.56
CA ILE A 6 12.81 -0.50 62.23
C ILE A 6 13.29 -1.57 61.25
N LEU A 7 12.34 -2.33 60.69
CA LEU A 7 12.58 -3.34 59.67
C LEU A 7 12.31 -2.72 58.28
N SER A 8 13.36 -2.40 57.54
CA SER A 8 13.26 -1.90 56.16
C SER A 8 13.02 -3.04 55.18
N PHE A 9 11.80 -3.14 54.63
CA PHE A 9 11.49 -4.03 53.51
C PHE A 9 11.95 -3.38 52.19
N LEU A 10 13.07 -3.85 51.63
CA LEU A 10 13.47 -3.56 50.26
C LEU A 10 12.64 -4.42 49.30
N PHE A 11 11.61 -3.81 48.68
CA PHE A 11 10.94 -4.38 47.51
C PHE A 11 11.88 -4.30 46.30
N PHE A 12 12.64 -5.37 46.05
CA PHE A 12 13.25 -5.60 44.74
C PHE A 12 12.15 -6.07 43.78
N SER A 13 11.50 -5.15 43.05
CA SER A 13 10.76 -5.57 41.85
C SER A 13 11.79 -5.97 40.81
N ALA A 14 12.08 -7.26 40.71
CA ALA A 14 12.82 -7.80 39.58
C ALA A 14 11.95 -7.64 38.32
N THR A 15 12.04 -6.48 37.68
CA THR A 15 11.66 -6.34 36.27
C THR A 15 12.63 -7.20 35.49
N CYS A 16 12.26 -8.46 35.29
CA CYS A 16 12.95 -9.38 34.42
C CYS A 16 12.79 -8.82 32.99
N CYS A 17 13.68 -7.91 32.62
CA CYS A 17 13.80 -7.41 31.27
C CYS A 17 14.40 -8.54 30.43
N PHE A 18 13.61 -9.55 30.11
CA PHE A 18 13.97 -10.50 29.07
C PHE A 18 14.15 -9.68 27.80
N ALA A 19 15.39 -9.60 27.31
CA ALA A 19 15.65 -9.07 25.98
C ALA A 19 14.78 -9.86 24.99
N GLN A 20 13.84 -9.16 24.36
CA GLN A 20 12.89 -9.77 23.43
C GLN A 20 13.56 -9.96 22.08
N ASN A 21 13.98 -11.19 21.78
CA ASN A 21 14.62 -11.50 20.51
C ASN A 21 13.58 -11.52 19.39
N LYS A 22 14.04 -11.20 18.18
CA LYS A 22 13.23 -11.14 16.98
C LYS A 22 13.81 -12.08 15.94
N TYR A 23 13.01 -13.03 15.48
CA TYR A 23 13.41 -14.03 14.47
C TYR A 23 12.47 -14.01 13.29
N ALA A 24 12.98 -14.27 12.08
CA ALA A 24 12.12 -14.40 10.92
C ALA A 24 12.54 -15.53 9.99
N VAL A 25 11.55 -16.17 9.36
CA VAL A 25 11.71 -17.04 8.20
C VAL A 25 10.94 -16.44 7.04
N ILE A 26 11.63 -16.16 5.95
CA ILE A 26 11.10 -15.44 4.79
C ILE A 26 11.29 -16.32 3.56
N VAL A 27 10.20 -16.63 2.87
CA VAL A 27 10.16 -17.50 1.70
C VAL A 27 9.60 -16.74 0.50
N GLY A 28 10.31 -16.79 -0.63
CA GLY A 28 9.88 -16.22 -1.90
C GLY A 28 10.19 -17.16 -3.06
N ILE A 29 9.16 -17.60 -3.80
CA ILE A 29 9.32 -18.59 -4.87
C ILE A 29 8.74 -18.03 -6.16
N ASN A 30 9.63 -17.68 -7.10
CA ASN A 30 9.26 -17.34 -8.47
C ASN A 30 9.30 -18.56 -9.38
N GLU A 31 10.21 -19.50 -9.13
CA GLU A 31 10.53 -20.52 -10.11
C GLU A 31 9.80 -21.82 -9.80
N TYR A 32 8.82 -22.12 -10.66
CA TYR A 32 8.11 -23.40 -10.71
C TYR A 32 8.49 -24.13 -11.99
N TYR A 33 8.36 -25.45 -12.02
CA TYR A 33 8.89 -26.31 -13.08
C TYR A 33 7.76 -27.16 -13.67
N ASP A 34 7.79 -27.48 -14.97
CA ASP A 34 6.83 -28.38 -15.66
C ASP A 34 7.36 -29.83 -15.76
N LYS A 35 8.67 -29.99 -15.58
CA LYS A 35 9.37 -31.26 -15.31
C LYS A 35 10.73 -30.95 -14.68
N PRO A 36 11.43 -31.92 -14.06
CA PRO A 36 12.76 -31.68 -13.50
C PRO A 36 13.68 -30.95 -14.48
N GLY A 37 14.23 -29.81 -14.06
CA GLY A 37 15.13 -28.98 -14.86
C GLY A 37 14.47 -28.07 -15.91
N VAL A 38 13.16 -28.15 -16.13
CA VAL A 38 12.44 -27.31 -17.10
C VAL A 38 11.47 -26.38 -16.40
N LYS A 39 11.87 -25.09 -16.33
CA LYS A 39 11.08 -24.02 -15.69
C LYS A 39 9.77 -23.81 -16.44
N SER A 40 8.68 -23.73 -15.71
CA SER A 40 7.35 -23.47 -16.24
C SER A 40 7.21 -22.03 -16.69
N THR A 41 6.66 -21.82 -17.88
CA THR A 41 6.28 -20.49 -18.37
C THR A 41 4.83 -20.12 -18.04
N GLU A 42 4.03 -21.06 -17.53
CA GLU A 42 2.64 -20.84 -17.13
C GLU A 42 2.48 -20.66 -15.61
N TYR A 43 3.35 -21.30 -14.83
CA TYR A 43 3.26 -21.33 -13.36
C TYR A 43 4.36 -20.53 -12.68
N SER A 44 5.39 -20.05 -13.39
CA SER A 44 6.41 -19.23 -12.75
C SER A 44 5.87 -17.84 -12.41
N LEU A 45 6.40 -17.25 -11.35
CA LEU A 45 6.02 -15.95 -10.83
C LEU A 45 7.16 -14.96 -10.99
N LYS A 46 6.85 -13.68 -10.85
CA LYS A 46 7.84 -12.63 -11.08
C LYS A 46 8.16 -11.85 -9.82
N GLY A 47 7.19 -11.70 -8.91
CA GLY A 47 7.27 -10.80 -7.76
C GLY A 47 7.65 -11.44 -6.43
N CYS A 48 7.51 -12.76 -6.24
CA CYS A 48 7.71 -13.39 -4.92
C CYS A 48 9.11 -13.21 -4.34
N VAL A 49 10.14 -13.26 -5.18
CA VAL A 49 11.53 -13.01 -4.73
C VAL A 49 11.69 -11.55 -4.30
N ASN A 50 11.13 -10.60 -5.06
CA ASN A 50 11.17 -9.19 -4.71
C ASN A 50 10.40 -8.92 -3.40
N ASP A 51 9.25 -9.56 -3.22
CA ASP A 51 8.45 -9.48 -2.00
C ASP A 51 9.21 -9.98 -0.77
N ALA A 52 9.88 -11.13 -0.88
CA ALA A 52 10.71 -11.67 0.19
C ALA A 52 11.87 -10.72 0.53
N ILE A 53 12.52 -10.11 -0.47
CA ILE A 53 13.59 -9.14 -0.26
C ILE A 53 13.06 -7.86 0.41
N SER A 54 11.92 -7.34 -0.05
CA SER A 54 11.26 -6.16 0.53
C SER A 54 10.79 -6.40 1.96
N MET A 55 10.21 -7.57 2.25
CA MET A 55 9.80 -7.93 3.61
C MET A 55 11.01 -8.10 4.54
N LYS A 56 12.09 -8.71 4.06
CA LYS A 56 13.36 -8.79 4.81
C LYS A 56 13.88 -7.40 5.17
N SER A 57 13.93 -6.51 4.18
CA SER A 57 14.34 -5.12 4.36
C SER A 57 13.44 -4.40 5.37
N LEU A 58 12.12 -4.56 5.27
CA LEU A 58 11.18 -3.99 6.24
C LEU A 58 11.47 -4.48 7.67
N LEU A 59 11.60 -5.80 7.86
CA LEU A 59 11.81 -6.38 9.20
C LEU A 59 13.15 -5.95 9.82
N ILE A 60 14.23 -5.97 9.05
CA ILE A 60 15.56 -5.55 9.55
C ILE A 60 15.56 -4.03 9.80
N ASN A 61 15.16 -3.24 8.81
CA ASN A 61 15.47 -1.81 8.78
C ASN A 61 14.45 -0.99 9.58
N ARG A 62 13.21 -1.46 9.63
CA ARG A 62 12.10 -0.74 10.29
C ARG A 62 11.71 -1.38 11.61
N PHE A 63 11.75 -2.70 11.70
CA PHE A 63 11.43 -3.43 12.93
C PHE A 63 12.66 -3.88 13.73
N SER A 64 13.87 -3.55 13.27
CA SER A 64 15.14 -3.82 13.96
C SER A 64 15.32 -5.31 14.30
N PHE A 65 15.03 -6.19 13.34
CA PHE A 65 15.39 -7.60 13.44
C PHE A 65 16.91 -7.74 13.23
N PRO A 66 17.64 -8.44 14.11
CA PRO A 66 19.03 -8.79 13.87
C PRO A 66 19.14 -9.61 12.57
N LYS A 67 20.05 -9.22 11.67
CA LYS A 67 20.18 -9.81 10.33
C LYS A 67 20.44 -11.31 10.38
N GLU A 68 21.24 -11.74 11.35
CA GLU A 68 21.58 -13.13 11.65
C GLU A 68 20.38 -13.98 12.11
N ASN A 69 19.32 -13.32 12.61
CA ASN A 69 18.08 -13.97 13.04
C ASN A 69 17.01 -14.02 11.93
N VAL A 70 17.32 -13.52 10.72
CA VAL A 70 16.42 -13.53 9.57
C VAL A 70 16.90 -14.54 8.52
N LYS A 71 16.24 -15.70 8.48
CA LYS A 71 16.49 -16.73 7.46
C LYS A 71 15.66 -16.44 6.22
N THR A 72 16.32 -16.34 5.06
CA THR A 72 15.66 -16.17 3.75
C THR A 72 15.86 -17.42 2.91
N LEU A 73 14.80 -17.92 2.28
CA LEU A 73 14.80 -19.04 1.34
C LEU A 73 14.17 -18.58 0.02
N LEU A 74 14.93 -18.62 -1.07
CA LEU A 74 14.48 -18.14 -2.39
C LEU A 74 14.54 -19.25 -3.43
N ASN A 75 13.51 -19.34 -4.28
CA ASN A 75 13.42 -20.30 -5.38
C ASN A 75 13.84 -21.71 -4.96
N ALA A 76 14.82 -22.32 -5.63
CA ALA A 76 15.31 -23.68 -5.37
C ALA A 76 15.78 -23.94 -3.92
N GLN A 77 16.08 -22.91 -3.13
CA GLN A 77 16.42 -23.05 -1.71
C GLN A 77 15.18 -23.25 -0.82
N ALA A 78 13.99 -22.91 -1.32
CA ALA A 78 12.73 -22.98 -0.58
C ALA A 78 12.04 -24.33 -0.82
N THR A 79 12.70 -25.41 -0.43
CA THR A 79 12.09 -26.76 -0.42
C THR A 79 11.28 -26.95 0.85
N GLN A 80 10.36 -27.93 0.90
CA GLN A 80 9.63 -28.21 2.14
C GLN A 80 10.59 -28.51 3.30
N LYS A 81 11.57 -29.38 3.06
CA LYS A 81 12.55 -29.81 4.07
C LYS A 81 13.32 -28.63 4.67
N THR A 82 13.82 -27.73 3.82
CA THR A 82 14.61 -26.57 4.26
C THR A 82 13.74 -25.55 4.99
N PHE A 83 12.50 -25.35 4.55
CA PHE A 83 11.54 -24.50 5.25
C PHE A 83 11.22 -25.03 6.65
N LEU A 84 10.84 -26.31 6.77
CA LEU A 84 10.52 -26.91 8.06
C LEU A 84 11.72 -26.88 9.01
N ALA A 85 12.93 -27.17 8.51
CA ALA A 85 14.16 -27.07 9.29
C ALA A 85 14.46 -25.63 9.76
N ALA A 86 14.20 -24.62 8.92
CA ALA A 86 14.37 -23.21 9.29
C ALA A 86 13.39 -22.80 10.40
N MET A 87 12.12 -23.17 10.28
CA MET A 87 11.10 -22.89 11.30
C MET A 87 11.42 -23.61 12.62
N GLU A 88 11.88 -24.85 12.56
CA GLU A 88 12.30 -25.63 13.73
C GLU A 88 13.51 -24.99 14.41
N ASN A 89 14.48 -24.50 13.64
CA ASN A 89 15.65 -23.80 14.19
C ASN A 89 15.24 -22.53 14.96
N VAL A 90 14.33 -21.74 14.38
CA VAL A 90 13.78 -20.55 15.04
C VAL A 90 13.04 -20.95 16.31
N LEU A 91 12.13 -21.93 16.23
CA LEU A 91 11.37 -22.42 17.40
C LEU A 91 12.28 -22.88 18.54
N ASN A 92 13.38 -23.57 18.23
CA ASN A 92 14.32 -24.07 19.23
C ASN A 92 15.10 -22.94 19.91
N LYS A 93 15.51 -21.93 19.15
CA LYS A 93 16.21 -20.74 19.67
C LYS A 93 15.32 -19.79 20.47
N SER A 94 14.05 -19.65 20.07
CA SER A 94 13.12 -18.72 20.71
C SER A 94 12.88 -19.06 22.19
N LYS A 95 12.73 -18.04 23.03
CA LYS A 95 12.34 -18.14 24.43
C LYS A 95 10.94 -17.53 24.65
N PRO A 96 10.23 -17.87 25.73
CA PRO A 96 8.99 -17.18 26.10
C PRO A 96 9.16 -15.66 26.07
N GLY A 97 8.25 -14.96 25.41
CA GLY A 97 8.34 -13.51 25.22
C GLY A 97 8.95 -13.07 23.88
N ASP A 98 9.76 -13.89 23.22
CA ASP A 98 10.32 -13.54 21.89
C ASP A 98 9.23 -13.37 20.82
N VAL A 99 9.57 -12.70 19.72
CA VAL A 99 8.71 -12.59 18.53
C VAL A 99 9.29 -13.34 17.35
N ALA A 100 8.41 -13.95 16.56
CA ALA A 100 8.74 -14.63 15.33
C ALA A 100 7.85 -14.12 14.18
N VAL A 101 8.43 -13.92 13.00
CA VAL A 101 7.70 -13.63 11.77
C VAL A 101 7.93 -14.73 10.74
N PHE A 102 6.85 -15.26 10.20
CA PHE A 102 6.89 -16.13 9.02
C PHE A 102 6.28 -15.37 7.85
N PHE A 103 7.06 -15.19 6.78
CA PHE A 103 6.58 -14.62 5.53
C PHE A 103 6.70 -15.65 4.40
N PHE A 104 5.64 -15.83 3.63
CA PHE A 104 5.63 -16.65 2.42
C PHE A 104 4.99 -15.88 1.27
N CYS A 105 5.67 -15.87 0.11
CA CYS A 105 5.11 -15.44 -1.16
C CYS A 105 5.38 -16.50 -2.22
N GLY A 106 4.33 -16.97 -2.88
CA GLY A 106 4.38 -18.08 -3.84
C GLY A 106 2.99 -18.59 -4.21
N HIS A 107 2.91 -19.83 -4.71
CA HIS A 107 1.65 -20.52 -4.94
C HIS A 107 1.02 -21.06 -3.65
N GLY A 108 -0.30 -20.95 -3.58
CA GLY A 108 -1.13 -21.73 -2.67
C GLY A 108 -2.05 -22.65 -3.47
N ILE A 109 -2.38 -23.80 -2.91
CA ILE A 109 -3.20 -24.84 -3.55
C ILE A 109 -4.24 -25.36 -2.56
N TYR A 110 -5.34 -25.90 -3.08
CA TYR A 110 -6.30 -26.69 -2.31
C TYR A 110 -6.32 -28.14 -2.77
N THR A 111 -6.66 -29.04 -1.85
CA THR A 111 -6.72 -30.49 -2.08
C THR A 111 -8.06 -31.00 -1.55
N ILE A 112 -8.63 -32.03 -2.17
CA ILE A 112 -9.83 -32.70 -1.61
C ILE A 112 -9.38 -33.49 -0.37
N ASN A 113 -10.14 -33.40 0.72
CA ASN A 113 -9.93 -34.17 1.93
C ASN A 113 -11.25 -34.75 2.46
N PRO A 114 -11.69 -35.94 2.01
CA PRO A 114 -12.94 -36.54 2.48
C PRO A 114 -12.94 -36.80 3.99
N GLY A 115 -11.76 -36.95 4.60
CA GLY A 115 -11.58 -37.19 6.04
C GLY A 115 -11.93 -36.01 6.94
N ASN A 116 -12.12 -34.81 6.39
CA ASN A 116 -12.47 -33.61 7.17
C ASN A 116 -13.84 -33.00 6.81
N LYS A 117 -14.76 -33.79 6.23
CA LYS A 117 -16.12 -33.33 5.89
C LYS A 117 -16.89 -32.73 7.09
N LEU A 118 -16.56 -33.15 8.31
CA LEU A 118 -17.17 -32.67 9.55
C LEU A 118 -16.53 -31.37 10.09
N ASP A 119 -15.41 -30.91 9.54
CA ASP A 119 -14.86 -29.60 9.87
C ASP A 119 -15.70 -28.53 9.16
N PHE A 120 -16.41 -27.71 9.92
CA PHE A 120 -17.34 -26.70 9.40
C PHE A 120 -16.68 -25.60 8.55
N VAL A 121 -15.36 -25.38 8.67
CA VAL A 121 -14.61 -24.43 7.83
C VAL A 121 -14.13 -25.13 6.55
N LYS A 122 -13.55 -26.31 6.72
CA LYS A 122 -12.84 -27.01 5.64
C LYS A 122 -13.76 -27.81 4.73
N GLN A 123 -14.85 -28.37 5.28
CA GLN A 123 -15.94 -29.04 4.58
C GLN A 123 -15.50 -30.00 3.46
N GLY A 124 -14.49 -30.84 3.73
CA GLY A 124 -14.00 -31.80 2.74
C GLY A 124 -12.78 -31.35 1.93
N TYR A 125 -12.11 -30.25 2.31
CA TYR A 125 -10.96 -29.68 1.61
C TYR A 125 -9.80 -29.35 2.55
N ASN A 126 -8.58 -29.35 2.03
CA ASN A 126 -7.39 -28.84 2.71
C ASN A 126 -6.71 -27.77 1.85
N GLN A 127 -5.88 -26.95 2.48
CA GLN A 127 -5.07 -25.93 1.80
C GLN A 127 -3.59 -26.19 2.07
N ALA A 128 -2.73 -25.80 1.14
CA ALA A 128 -1.29 -25.90 1.28
C ALA A 128 -0.58 -24.74 0.60
N ILE A 129 0.57 -24.34 1.15
CA ILE A 129 1.56 -23.58 0.38
C ILE A 129 2.42 -24.54 -0.44
N CYS A 130 2.77 -24.13 -1.65
CA CYS A 130 3.54 -24.94 -2.58
C CYS A 130 5.00 -24.47 -2.62
N MET A 131 5.87 -25.35 -2.14
CA MET A 131 7.32 -25.15 -2.09
C MET A 131 7.96 -25.42 -3.46
N SER A 132 9.24 -25.07 -3.63
CA SER A 132 9.93 -25.08 -4.93
C SER A 132 10.22 -26.48 -5.49
N ASP A 133 10.15 -27.50 -4.65
CA ASP A 133 10.53 -28.89 -4.91
C ASP A 133 9.35 -29.72 -5.46
N LEU A 134 8.64 -29.15 -6.44
CA LEU A 134 7.33 -29.60 -6.93
C LEU A 134 7.20 -31.09 -7.29
N TYR A 135 8.29 -31.71 -7.75
CA TYR A 135 8.39 -33.13 -8.12
C TYR A 135 8.84 -34.04 -6.99
N SER A 136 8.85 -33.56 -5.75
CA SER A 136 9.18 -34.39 -4.61
C SER A 136 8.19 -35.56 -4.51
N PRO A 137 8.68 -36.79 -4.24
CA PRO A 137 7.82 -37.94 -4.03
C PRO A 137 6.71 -37.65 -3.03
N ASN A 138 5.55 -38.29 -3.20
CA ASN A 138 4.41 -38.18 -2.28
C ASN A 138 3.89 -36.76 -2.02
N TYR A 139 4.15 -35.83 -2.95
CA TYR A 139 3.76 -34.42 -2.81
C TYR A 139 4.42 -33.73 -1.60
N GLU A 140 5.64 -34.14 -1.24
CA GLU A 140 6.47 -33.49 -0.22
C GLU A 140 6.90 -32.06 -0.59
N CYS A 141 6.38 -31.48 -1.67
CA CYS A 141 6.43 -30.06 -1.96
C CYS A 141 5.33 -29.25 -1.26
N LEU A 142 4.29 -29.89 -0.72
CA LEU A 142 3.12 -29.23 -0.15
C LEU A 142 3.22 -29.11 1.36
N VAL A 143 3.32 -27.88 1.88
CA VAL A 143 3.13 -27.65 3.32
C VAL A 143 1.65 -27.38 3.57
N ARG A 144 0.96 -28.44 4.00
CA ARG A 144 -0.47 -28.41 4.30
C ARG A 144 -0.77 -27.55 5.53
N ASP A 145 -1.99 -27.04 5.60
CA ASP A 145 -2.45 -26.22 6.70
C ASP A 145 -2.37 -26.94 8.05
N ASN A 146 -2.64 -28.24 8.11
CA ASN A 146 -2.44 -29.05 9.32
C ASN A 146 -0.97 -29.05 9.77
N THR A 147 -0.01 -29.14 8.84
CA THR A 147 1.42 -29.04 9.14
C THR A 147 1.76 -27.66 9.72
N LEU A 148 1.24 -26.59 9.12
CA LEU A 148 1.43 -25.23 9.64
C LEU A 148 0.80 -25.04 11.02
N LYS A 149 -0.43 -25.52 11.25
CA LYS A 149 -1.11 -25.43 12.55
C LYS A 149 -0.34 -26.12 13.65
N LEU A 150 0.12 -27.36 13.42
CA LEU A 150 0.95 -28.09 14.39
C LEU A 150 2.23 -27.33 14.73
N LEU A 151 2.90 -26.77 13.72
CA LEU A 151 4.11 -25.98 13.91
C LEU A 151 3.83 -24.67 14.68
N PHE A 152 2.81 -23.91 14.27
CA PHE A 152 2.45 -22.64 14.89
C PHE A 152 1.98 -22.82 16.34
N ASN A 153 1.23 -23.87 16.64
CA ASN A 153 0.81 -24.19 18.02
C ASN A 153 2.00 -24.46 18.94
N ARG A 154 3.14 -24.95 18.41
CA ARG A 154 4.36 -25.10 19.22
C ARG A 154 4.97 -23.75 19.60
N PHE A 155 4.92 -22.74 18.72
CA PHE A 155 5.30 -21.36 19.06
C PHE A 155 4.38 -20.78 20.14
N VAL A 156 3.07 -20.94 19.95
CA VAL A 156 2.05 -20.50 20.91
C VAL A 156 2.26 -21.14 22.29
N LYS A 157 2.47 -22.47 22.33
CA LYS A 157 2.75 -23.21 23.56
C LYS A 157 4.03 -22.73 24.25
N LYS A 158 5.05 -22.35 23.49
CA LYS A 158 6.31 -21.76 24.00
C LYS A 158 6.16 -20.28 24.40
N LYS A 159 4.96 -19.71 24.31
CA LYS A 159 4.66 -18.29 24.55
C LYS A 159 5.52 -17.35 23.69
N VAL A 160 5.82 -17.77 22.46
CA VAL A 160 6.46 -16.94 21.44
C VAL A 160 5.36 -16.29 20.60
N THR A 161 5.43 -14.97 20.44
CA THR A 161 4.47 -14.22 19.64
C THR A 161 4.78 -14.43 18.16
N LEU A 162 3.89 -15.12 17.43
CA LEU A 162 4.10 -15.45 16.02
C LEU A 162 3.19 -14.63 15.11
N THR A 163 3.77 -13.96 14.11
CA THR A 163 3.04 -13.30 13.03
C THR A 163 3.33 -14.01 11.71
N SER A 164 2.33 -14.63 11.11
CA SER A 164 2.35 -15.27 9.80
C SER A 164 1.79 -14.33 8.74
N ILE A 165 2.48 -14.20 7.61
CA ILE A 165 2.10 -13.36 6.48
C ILE A 165 2.18 -14.20 5.21
N LEU A 166 1.04 -14.43 4.57
CA LEU A 166 0.89 -15.35 3.44
C LEU A 166 0.39 -14.60 2.21
N ASP A 167 1.30 -14.28 1.29
CA ASP A 167 0.99 -13.68 -0.02
C ASP A 167 0.83 -14.76 -1.10
N CYS A 168 -0.26 -15.52 -0.97
CA CYS A 168 -0.66 -16.56 -1.90
C CYS A 168 -2.18 -16.75 -1.92
N CYS A 169 -2.69 -17.39 -2.97
CA CYS A 169 -4.10 -17.81 -3.05
C CYS A 169 -4.42 -18.86 -1.98
N TYR A 170 -5.69 -18.99 -1.60
CA TYR A 170 -6.17 -20.01 -0.66
C TYR A 170 -5.49 -19.97 0.73
N SER A 171 -5.09 -18.79 1.19
CA SER A 171 -4.30 -18.61 2.42
C SER A 171 -5.12 -18.24 3.66
N GLU A 172 -6.34 -17.69 3.49
CA GLU A 172 -7.18 -17.28 4.63
C GLU A 172 -7.54 -18.46 5.54
N ASN A 173 -7.92 -19.63 4.97
CA ASN A 173 -8.40 -20.76 5.75
C ASN A 173 -7.32 -21.62 6.43
N MET A 174 -6.05 -21.28 6.24
CA MET A 174 -4.94 -21.99 6.85
C MET A 174 -4.89 -21.81 8.39
N SER A 175 -5.67 -20.87 8.96
CA SER A 175 -5.68 -20.54 10.40
C SER A 175 -7.07 -20.19 11.05
N MET A 176 -8.23 -20.69 10.59
CA MET A 176 -9.59 -20.06 10.80
C MET A 176 -10.61 -20.54 11.87
N PRO A 177 -11.39 -19.66 12.53
CA PRO A 177 -12.60 -20.00 13.30
C PRO A 177 -13.90 -20.33 12.50
N PRO A 178 -15.03 -20.74 13.14
CA PRO A 178 -16.30 -21.01 12.46
C PRO A 178 -16.86 -19.81 11.69
N PRO A 179 -17.48 -20.05 10.52
CA PRO A 179 -18.23 -19.01 9.83
C PRO A 179 -19.51 -18.67 10.63
N PRO A 180 -20.05 -17.45 10.49
CA PRO A 180 -21.42 -17.15 10.92
C PRO A 180 -22.44 -18.03 10.17
N PRO A 181 -23.68 -18.19 10.70
CA PRO A 181 -24.57 -19.32 10.40
C PRO A 181 -25.12 -19.41 8.97
N ILE A 182 -24.87 -18.42 8.12
CA ILE A 182 -25.51 -18.30 6.81
C ILE A 182 -24.46 -17.99 5.75
N TYR A 183 -23.83 -19.03 5.19
CA TYR A 183 -23.36 -18.99 3.81
C TYR A 183 -23.35 -20.41 3.22
N HIS A 184 -23.86 -20.51 1.99
CA HIS A 184 -23.78 -21.71 1.17
C HIS A 184 -22.32 -22.08 0.92
N ASN A 185 -22.01 -23.37 1.08
CA ASN A 185 -20.75 -23.96 0.63
C ASN A 185 -20.61 -23.75 -0.89
N PRO A 186 -19.66 -22.92 -1.37
CA PRO A 186 -19.47 -22.67 -2.80
C PRO A 186 -18.75 -23.83 -3.50
N TYR A 187 -18.18 -24.77 -2.75
CA TYR A 187 -17.58 -25.99 -3.28
C TYR A 187 -18.61 -27.01 -3.80
N ARG A 188 -19.93 -26.72 -3.70
CA ARG A 188 -21.03 -27.50 -4.30
C ARG A 188 -21.48 -27.01 -5.67
N ILE A 189 -21.11 -25.80 -6.08
CA ILE A 189 -21.33 -25.36 -7.45
C ILE A 189 -20.09 -25.80 -8.21
N VAL A 190 -20.26 -26.82 -9.06
CA VAL A 190 -19.29 -27.08 -10.13
C VAL A 190 -19.38 -25.88 -11.06
N ASP A 191 -18.69 -24.80 -10.73
CA ASP A 191 -18.60 -23.60 -11.56
C ASP A 191 -17.59 -23.88 -12.68
N VAL A 192 -18.07 -24.62 -13.67
CA VAL A 192 -17.37 -24.89 -14.92
C VAL A 192 -17.48 -23.72 -15.91
N LYS A 193 -18.11 -22.58 -15.57
CA LYS A 193 -18.42 -21.56 -16.58
C LYS A 193 -18.21 -20.09 -16.23
N THR A 194 -17.72 -19.69 -15.06
CA THR A 194 -17.19 -18.32 -14.91
C THR A 194 -15.89 -18.24 -14.07
N ASN A 195 -14.89 -17.55 -14.61
CA ASN A 195 -13.70 -17.02 -13.92
C ASN A 195 -12.56 -17.97 -13.47
N LYS A 196 -11.49 -17.92 -14.28
CA LYS A 196 -10.08 -18.28 -14.03
C LYS A 196 -9.73 -19.77 -14.02
N VAL A 197 -10.28 -20.51 -14.99
CA VAL A 197 -9.50 -21.32 -15.94
C VAL A 197 -9.77 -20.72 -17.33
N VAL A 198 -8.74 -20.44 -18.13
CA VAL A 198 -8.90 -19.99 -19.54
C VAL A 198 -8.01 -20.88 -20.42
N PRO A 199 -8.45 -21.23 -21.64
CA PRO A 199 -7.80 -22.23 -22.49
C PRO A 199 -6.41 -21.81 -22.97
N LEU A 200 -5.62 -22.84 -23.29
CA LEU A 200 -4.37 -22.89 -24.06
C LEU A 200 -3.99 -21.59 -24.78
N GLY A 201 -3.08 -20.82 -24.19
CA GLY A 201 -2.47 -19.66 -24.83
C GLY A 201 -2.05 -18.56 -23.86
N VAL A 202 -1.07 -18.84 -23.01
CA VAL A 202 -0.17 -17.86 -22.38
C VAL A 202 -0.84 -16.82 -21.45
N ILE A 203 -0.77 -17.03 -20.12
CA ILE A 203 -0.46 -16.00 -19.08
C ILE A 203 -0.34 -16.69 -17.70
N ASP A 204 0.74 -16.34 -16.99
CA ASP A 204 1.16 -16.79 -15.65
C ASP A 204 0.05 -16.79 -14.58
N LEU A 205 -0.28 -17.98 -14.05
CA LEU A 205 -1.19 -18.16 -12.92
C LEU A 205 -0.41 -18.53 -11.66
N ARG A 206 -0.78 -17.94 -10.50
CA ARG A 206 -0.35 -18.37 -9.17
C ARG A 206 -0.97 -19.71 -8.71
N SER A 207 -1.12 -20.69 -9.59
CA SER A 207 -1.70 -22.01 -9.27
C SER A 207 -1.13 -23.09 -10.17
N TYR A 208 -0.36 -24.02 -9.61
CA TYR A 208 0.12 -25.19 -10.31
C TYR A 208 -0.99 -26.24 -10.44
N LYS A 209 -1.28 -26.67 -11.68
CA LYS A 209 -2.19 -27.80 -11.93
C LYS A 209 -1.42 -29.11 -11.86
N LEU A 210 -1.36 -29.72 -10.66
CA LEU A 210 -1.19 -31.17 -10.59
C LEU A 210 -2.40 -31.80 -11.30
N ASN A 211 -2.15 -32.66 -12.31
CA ASN A 211 -3.14 -33.35 -13.17
C ASN A 211 -4.23 -34.16 -12.40
N GLN A 212 -4.27 -34.12 -11.08
CA GLN A 212 -5.26 -34.79 -10.27
C GLN A 212 -5.55 -33.87 -9.10
N THR A 213 -6.82 -33.59 -8.82
CA THR A 213 -7.19 -32.95 -7.55
C THR A 213 -6.72 -33.88 -6.44
N LEU A 214 -5.56 -33.57 -5.86
CA LEU A 214 -4.91 -34.41 -4.87
C LEU A 214 -5.93 -34.70 -3.76
N THR A 215 -6.21 -35.98 -3.56
CA THR A 215 -7.07 -36.44 -2.47
C THR A 215 -6.17 -36.84 -1.32
N VAL A 216 -6.29 -36.12 -0.21
CA VAL A 216 -5.63 -36.44 1.06
C VAL A 216 -6.66 -36.97 2.04
N ASN A 217 -6.20 -37.63 3.12
CA ASN A 217 -7.10 -38.18 4.14
C ASN A 217 -6.64 -37.75 5.54
N ASP A 218 -6.60 -36.43 5.77
CA ASP A 218 -6.29 -35.91 7.10
C ASP A 218 -7.56 -35.91 7.94
N LYS A 219 -7.61 -36.82 8.92
CA LYS A 219 -8.72 -36.96 9.87
C LYS A 219 -8.57 -36.06 11.10
N ALA A 220 -7.37 -35.55 11.36
CA ALA A 220 -7.07 -34.76 12.54
C ALA A 220 -7.67 -33.35 12.43
N VAL A 221 -8.53 -33.00 13.40
CA VAL A 221 -8.96 -31.63 13.65
C VAL A 221 -7.96 -31.01 14.63
N ILE A 222 -7.12 -30.11 14.13
CA ILE A 222 -6.08 -29.45 14.93
C ILE A 222 -6.59 -28.08 15.36
N GLU A 223 -6.50 -27.78 16.66
CA GLU A 223 -6.81 -26.47 17.23
C GLU A 223 -6.03 -25.38 16.48
N ARG A 224 -6.67 -24.23 16.26
CA ARG A 224 -6.12 -23.19 15.41
C ARG A 224 -5.40 -22.18 16.28
N PRO A 225 -4.17 -21.76 15.91
CA PRO A 225 -3.36 -20.90 16.79
C PRO A 225 -4.06 -19.61 17.22
N SER A 226 -4.89 -19.00 16.37
CA SER A 226 -5.62 -17.76 16.69
C SER A 226 -6.81 -17.97 17.63
N GLU A 227 -7.29 -19.20 17.80
CA GLU A 227 -8.40 -19.55 18.70
C GLU A 227 -7.92 -19.92 20.10
N THR A 228 -6.62 -20.22 20.25
CA THR A 228 -6.02 -20.48 21.55
C THR A 228 -5.97 -19.17 22.36
N PRO A 229 -6.54 -19.12 23.58
CA PRO A 229 -6.48 -17.94 24.44
C PRO A 229 -5.04 -17.51 24.73
N ASP A 230 -4.80 -16.19 24.72
CA ASP A 230 -3.48 -15.58 24.94
C ASP A 230 -2.38 -16.11 24.00
N SER A 231 -2.76 -16.53 22.79
CA SER A 231 -1.80 -17.07 21.83
C SER A 231 -0.82 -16.03 21.31
N ARG A 232 -1.25 -14.74 21.31
CA ARG A 232 -0.54 -13.63 20.66
C ARG A 232 -0.23 -13.94 19.18
N PHE A 233 -0.95 -14.87 18.57
CA PHE A 233 -0.76 -15.27 17.18
C PHE A 233 -1.51 -14.32 16.26
N ALA A 234 -0.91 -14.02 15.11
CA ALA A 234 -1.58 -13.34 14.01
C ALA A 234 -1.24 -13.98 12.66
N ASN A 235 -2.25 -14.18 11.81
CA ASN A 235 -2.10 -14.55 10.41
C ASN A 235 -2.74 -13.49 9.52
N LEU A 236 -1.96 -12.98 8.58
CA LEU A 236 -2.38 -12.00 7.60
C LEU A 236 -2.22 -12.64 6.21
N ALA A 237 -3.33 -12.87 5.52
CA ALA A 237 -3.44 -13.60 4.26
C ALA A 237 -3.84 -12.66 3.12
N ALA A 238 -3.23 -12.79 1.95
CA ALA A 238 -3.43 -11.86 0.84
C ALA A 238 -4.84 -11.82 0.27
N CYS A 239 -5.57 -12.92 0.31
CA CYS A 239 -6.94 -12.98 -0.20
C CYS A 239 -7.82 -13.91 0.61
N SER A 240 -9.12 -13.64 0.58
CA SER A 240 -10.13 -14.51 1.16
C SER A 240 -10.28 -15.81 0.38
N TRP A 241 -11.02 -16.76 0.95
CA TRP A 241 -11.31 -18.06 0.34
C TRP A 241 -12.00 -17.97 -1.04
N ALA A 242 -12.67 -16.86 -1.36
CA ALA A 242 -13.42 -16.65 -2.61
C ALA A 242 -12.64 -15.86 -3.68
N GLN A 243 -11.42 -15.43 -3.38
CA GLN A 243 -10.65 -14.51 -4.23
C GLN A 243 -9.22 -15.03 -4.48
N LYS A 244 -8.51 -14.39 -5.41
CA LYS A 244 -7.13 -14.75 -5.77
C LYS A 244 -6.18 -13.61 -5.41
N ALA A 245 -5.00 -13.95 -4.90
CA ALA A 245 -3.89 -13.03 -4.76
C ALA A 245 -3.28 -12.74 -6.15
N VAL A 246 -2.90 -11.49 -6.42
CA VAL A 246 -2.37 -11.07 -7.74
C VAL A 246 -0.98 -10.44 -7.65
N GLU A 247 -0.22 -10.56 -8.74
CA GLU A 247 1.02 -9.79 -8.95
C GLU A 247 0.70 -8.44 -9.60
N ILE A 248 1.41 -7.41 -9.14
CA ILE A 248 1.37 -6.04 -9.61
C ILE A 248 2.78 -5.57 -9.91
N TRP A 249 2.91 -4.47 -10.64
CA TRP A 249 4.20 -3.82 -10.88
C TRP A 249 4.23 -2.52 -10.09
N ASP A 250 5.32 -2.32 -9.35
CA ASP A 250 5.55 -1.06 -8.65
C ASP A 250 5.95 0.05 -9.62
N GLU A 251 6.15 1.23 -9.05
CA GLU A 251 6.53 2.44 -9.78
C GLU A 251 7.88 2.31 -10.51
N GLY A 252 8.77 1.45 -10.02
CA GLY A 252 10.05 1.14 -10.65
C GLY A 252 9.97 0.04 -11.71
N GLY A 253 8.77 -0.44 -12.05
CA GLY A 253 8.57 -1.57 -12.96
C GLY A 253 8.97 -2.91 -12.36
N LYS A 254 9.11 -3.02 -11.03
CA LYS A 254 9.42 -4.28 -10.36
C LYS A 254 8.12 -5.01 -9.99
N PRO A 255 8.01 -6.32 -10.30
CA PRO A 255 6.86 -7.11 -9.93
C PRO A 255 6.84 -7.39 -8.42
N HIS A 256 5.66 -7.39 -7.83
CA HIS A 256 5.35 -7.60 -6.41
C HIS A 256 3.99 -8.25 -6.25
N GLY A 257 3.74 -8.95 -5.15
CA GLY A 257 2.40 -9.29 -4.71
C GLY A 257 1.65 -8.03 -4.26
N ALA A 258 0.40 -7.87 -4.69
CA ALA A 258 -0.45 -6.74 -4.30
C ALA A 258 -0.51 -6.52 -2.78
N PHE A 259 -0.63 -7.63 -2.05
CA PHE A 259 -0.72 -7.63 -0.60
C PHE A 259 0.61 -7.24 0.05
N THR A 260 1.72 -7.80 -0.41
CA THR A 260 3.05 -7.41 0.08
C THR A 260 3.33 -5.93 -0.18
N LYS A 261 3.07 -5.44 -1.40
CA LYS A 261 3.26 -4.01 -1.72
C LYS A 261 2.37 -3.12 -0.84
N ALA A 262 1.14 -3.52 -0.54
CA ALA A 262 0.29 -2.79 0.40
C ALA A 262 0.93 -2.69 1.79
N ILE A 263 1.49 -3.80 2.32
CA ILE A 263 2.21 -3.78 3.60
C ILE A 263 3.40 -2.82 3.55
N ILE A 264 4.21 -2.89 2.49
CA ILE A 264 5.37 -1.99 2.31
C ILE A 264 4.92 -0.54 2.27
N ASN A 265 3.92 -0.19 1.47
CA ASN A 265 3.38 1.17 1.36
C ASN A 265 2.87 1.70 2.71
N VAL A 266 2.20 0.85 3.50
CA VAL A 266 1.75 1.24 4.84
C VAL A 266 2.95 1.66 5.69
N PHE A 267 4.03 0.89 5.73
CA PHE A 267 5.19 1.26 6.53
C PHE A 267 6.07 2.33 5.89
N GLU A 268 6.04 2.55 4.58
CA GLU A 268 6.65 3.73 3.96
C GLU A 268 5.97 5.04 4.42
N LYS A 269 4.65 5.00 4.65
CA LYS A 269 3.84 6.18 5.04
C LYS A 269 3.53 6.25 6.54
N SER A 270 4.00 5.28 7.32
CA SER A 270 3.63 5.13 8.73
C SER A 270 4.79 4.73 9.61
N LYS A 271 4.70 5.08 10.90
CA LYS A 271 5.56 4.52 11.93
C LYS A 271 5.26 3.03 12.15
N VAL A 272 6.25 2.28 12.64
CA VAL A 272 6.14 0.84 12.93
C VAL A 272 5.44 0.52 14.25
N ASP A 273 5.17 1.54 15.06
CA ASP A 273 4.44 1.48 16.32
C ASP A 273 2.92 1.58 16.11
N LEU A 274 2.41 1.46 14.88
CA LEU A 274 0.97 1.39 14.66
C LEU A 274 0.38 0.10 15.25
N PRO A 275 -0.76 0.18 15.97
CA PRO A 275 -1.53 -1.00 16.34
C PRO A 275 -1.88 -1.85 15.11
N LEU A 276 -1.85 -3.17 15.25
CA LEU A 276 -2.12 -4.11 14.15
C LEU A 276 -3.47 -3.83 13.49
N SER A 277 -4.50 -3.49 14.27
CA SER A 277 -5.82 -3.10 13.77
C SER A 277 -5.77 -1.93 12.77
N LYS A 278 -4.93 -0.92 13.05
CA LYS A 278 -4.71 0.23 12.18
C LYS A 278 -3.83 -0.10 10.97
N VAL A 279 -2.87 -0.99 11.12
CA VAL A 279 -2.11 -1.52 9.98
C VAL A 279 -3.05 -2.24 9.01
N ILE A 280 -3.94 -3.10 9.52
CA ILE A 280 -4.95 -3.83 8.75
C ILE A 280 -5.88 -2.87 7.99
N GLU A 281 -6.39 -1.84 8.67
CA GLU A 281 -7.22 -0.79 8.06
C GLU A 281 -6.49 -0.14 6.87
N ARG A 282 -5.22 0.23 7.05
CA ARG A 282 -4.42 0.86 6.01
C ARG A 282 -4.09 -0.08 4.85
N ILE A 283 -3.83 -1.37 5.12
CA ILE A 283 -3.60 -2.36 4.06
C ILE A 283 -4.84 -2.51 3.18
N LYS A 284 -6.03 -2.62 3.79
CA LYS A 284 -7.30 -2.71 3.05
C LYS A 284 -7.51 -1.47 2.17
N ASN A 285 -7.32 -0.29 2.76
CA ASN A 285 -7.43 0.98 2.03
C ASN A 285 -6.42 1.08 0.88
N ASP A 286 -5.17 0.63 1.06
CA ASP A 286 -4.18 0.65 -0.01
C ASP A 286 -4.63 -0.23 -1.20
N ILE A 287 -5.08 -1.45 -0.92
CA ILE A 287 -5.53 -2.37 -1.99
C ILE A 287 -6.80 -1.85 -2.70
N ASP A 288 -7.79 -1.38 -1.93
CA ASP A 288 -9.07 -0.95 -2.49
C ASP A 288 -8.97 0.41 -3.22
N ILE A 289 -8.15 1.34 -2.71
CA ILE A 289 -8.14 2.74 -3.17
C ILE A 289 -6.91 3.02 -4.05
N VAL A 290 -5.72 2.64 -3.59
CA VAL A 290 -4.45 2.96 -4.26
C VAL A 290 -4.19 1.98 -5.39
N GLN A 291 -4.32 0.68 -5.12
CA GLN A 291 -4.11 -0.36 -6.13
C GLN A 291 -5.37 -0.58 -6.97
N ASN A 292 -6.55 -0.30 -6.41
CA ASN A 292 -7.86 -0.48 -7.04
C ASN A 292 -8.09 -1.94 -7.50
N LEU A 293 -7.87 -2.89 -6.59
CA LEU A 293 -8.00 -4.31 -6.85
C LEU A 293 -9.19 -4.92 -6.14
N GLN A 294 -9.86 -5.86 -6.80
CA GLN A 294 -10.85 -6.73 -6.16
C GLN A 294 -10.16 -7.90 -5.43
N GLN A 295 -9.34 -7.57 -4.42
CA GLN A 295 -8.65 -8.52 -3.55
C GLN A 295 -8.90 -8.12 -2.10
N ARG A 296 -9.50 -9.01 -1.30
CA ARG A 296 -9.79 -8.77 0.12
C ARG A 296 -8.90 -9.65 0.98
N PRO A 297 -7.86 -9.08 1.61
CA PRO A 297 -7.03 -9.84 2.53
C PRO A 297 -7.80 -10.39 3.72
N GLY A 298 -7.46 -11.60 4.14
CA GLY A 298 -7.99 -12.26 5.33
C GLY A 298 -7.07 -12.01 6.53
N PHE A 299 -7.64 -11.65 7.67
CA PHE A 299 -6.88 -11.41 8.91
C PHE A 299 -7.46 -12.30 10.01
N ARG A 300 -6.63 -13.14 10.64
CA ARG A 300 -7.03 -14.03 11.74
C ARG A 300 -5.99 -13.98 12.83
N TYR A 301 -6.38 -13.48 14.00
CA TYR A 301 -5.48 -13.26 15.12
C TYR A 301 -6.26 -13.29 16.42
N ASP A 302 -5.56 -13.52 17.53
CA ASP A 302 -6.13 -13.42 18.87
C ASP A 302 -6.40 -11.95 19.21
N THR A 303 -7.65 -11.51 19.03
CA THR A 303 -8.05 -10.10 19.15
C THR A 303 -7.82 -9.56 20.55
N LEU A 304 -7.99 -10.40 21.59
CA LEU A 304 -7.81 -10.00 22.99
C LEU A 304 -6.36 -9.59 23.28
N SER A 305 -5.39 -10.25 22.64
CA SER A 305 -3.97 -9.99 22.89
C SER A 305 -3.23 -9.23 21.79
N ARG A 306 -3.76 -9.17 20.54
CA ARG A 306 -3.05 -8.58 19.39
C ARG A 306 -3.53 -7.23 18.90
N ASP A 307 -4.76 -6.80 19.18
CA ASP A 307 -5.30 -5.56 18.58
C ASP A 307 -4.47 -4.31 18.92
N ASN A 308 -3.92 -4.27 20.14
CA ASN A 308 -3.14 -3.16 20.67
C ASN A 308 -1.62 -3.36 20.57
N LEU A 309 -1.18 -4.49 20.01
CA LEU A 309 0.23 -4.71 19.69
C LEU A 309 0.51 -4.29 18.25
N ASN A 310 1.76 -3.98 17.95
CA ASN A 310 2.14 -3.59 16.61
C ASN A 310 2.12 -4.79 15.64
N PHE A 311 2.49 -4.53 14.39
CA PHE A 311 2.50 -5.51 13.30
C PHE A 311 3.17 -6.85 13.65
N ILE A 312 4.29 -6.82 14.36
CA ILE A 312 5.06 -8.02 14.74
C ILE A 312 4.69 -8.56 16.13
N GLY A 313 3.80 -7.87 16.85
CA GLY A 313 3.28 -8.30 18.14
C GLY A 313 4.08 -7.79 19.35
N LEU A 314 4.74 -6.65 19.19
CA LEU A 314 5.34 -5.91 20.30
C LEU A 314 4.38 -4.85 20.84
N PRO A 315 4.51 -4.44 22.11
CA PRO A 315 3.79 -3.29 22.62
C PRO A 315 4.01 -2.07 21.73
N VAL A 316 2.93 -1.35 21.45
CA VAL A 316 3.02 -0.04 20.81
C VAL A 316 3.72 0.90 21.78
N GLN A 317 4.98 1.22 21.50
CA GLN A 317 5.79 2.12 22.31
C GLN A 317 5.90 3.47 21.59
N PRO A 318 5.78 4.62 22.31
CA PRO A 318 5.86 5.95 21.69
C PRO A 318 7.20 6.27 21.02
N THR A 319 8.26 5.52 21.32
CA THR A 319 9.62 5.81 20.89
C THR A 319 10.45 4.53 20.74
N ILE A 320 10.74 4.15 19.50
CA ILE A 320 12.00 3.44 19.20
C ILE A 320 13.11 4.49 19.37
N PRO A 321 14.27 4.19 19.99
CA PRO A 321 15.40 5.09 19.92
C PRO A 321 15.70 5.36 18.45
N ALA A 322 15.46 6.60 18.01
CA ALA A 322 15.75 7.01 16.65
C ALA A 322 17.21 6.67 16.37
N LEU A 323 17.51 6.12 15.18
CA LEU A 323 18.88 6.00 14.69
C LEU A 323 19.53 7.38 14.87
N GLN A 324 20.49 7.44 15.80
CA GLN A 324 21.26 8.63 16.08
C GLN A 324 22.56 8.55 15.30
N THR A 325 22.96 9.64 14.68
CA THR A 325 24.20 9.75 13.94
C THR A 325 24.81 11.13 14.17
N ARG A 326 26.04 11.32 13.68
CA ARG A 326 26.75 12.60 13.72
C ARG A 326 26.79 13.25 12.36
N VAL A 327 26.68 14.57 12.35
CA VAL A 327 27.00 15.39 11.18
C VAL A 327 28.51 15.36 10.94
N ILE A 328 28.93 15.02 9.72
CA ILE A 328 30.32 15.01 9.26
C ILE A 328 30.70 16.38 8.69
N SER A 329 29.81 17.01 7.93
CA SER A 329 30.03 18.30 7.27
C SER A 329 28.70 19.05 7.06
N SER A 330 28.78 20.37 6.97
CA SER A 330 27.66 21.23 6.60
C SER A 330 28.15 22.45 5.83
N LEU A 331 27.59 22.69 4.64
CA LEU A 331 27.92 23.83 3.79
C LEU A 331 26.71 24.22 2.93
N GLN A 332 26.27 25.48 3.02
CA GLN A 332 25.23 26.07 2.16
C GLN A 332 23.99 25.17 1.98
N GLY A 333 23.34 24.78 3.09
CA GLY A 333 22.15 23.94 3.05
C GLY A 333 22.39 22.46 2.70
N LYS A 334 23.63 22.02 2.48
CA LYS A 334 24.01 20.60 2.35
C LYS A 334 24.64 20.09 3.64
N VAL A 335 24.29 18.88 4.06
CA VAL A 335 24.76 18.25 5.29
C VAL A 335 25.10 16.78 5.02
N THR A 336 26.27 16.32 5.42
CA THR A 336 26.64 14.90 5.35
C THR A 336 26.54 14.28 6.74
N VAL A 337 25.91 13.10 6.85
CA VAL A 337 25.78 12.33 8.10
C VAL A 337 26.59 11.03 8.06
N ASN A 338 27.06 10.58 9.23
CA ASN A 338 27.90 9.39 9.38
C ASN A 338 27.08 8.09 9.47
N VAL A 339 26.17 7.93 8.52
CA VAL A 339 25.36 6.73 8.33
C VAL A 339 25.04 6.63 6.85
N GLY A 340 25.14 5.43 6.29
CA GLY A 340 24.95 5.18 4.87
C GLY A 340 24.03 4.01 4.57
N ALA A 341 24.15 3.47 3.36
CA ALA A 341 23.38 2.31 2.90
C ALA A 341 23.61 1.07 3.77
N LYS A 342 24.80 0.91 4.39
CA LYS A 342 25.07 -0.18 5.35
C LYS A 342 24.29 -0.01 6.65
N ASP A 343 23.92 1.22 7.00
CA ASP A 343 23.08 1.59 8.14
C ASP A 343 21.61 1.77 7.72
N ASP A 344 21.27 1.33 6.51
CA ASP A 344 19.95 1.38 5.90
C ASP A 344 19.37 2.80 5.77
N VAL A 345 20.24 3.80 5.61
CA VAL A 345 19.83 5.14 5.19
C VAL A 345 19.44 5.10 3.72
N MET A 346 18.29 5.66 3.40
CA MET A 346 17.80 5.78 2.02
C MET A 346 17.62 7.25 1.63
N ILE A 347 17.67 7.53 0.33
CA ILE A 347 17.25 8.83 -0.21
C ILE A 347 15.81 9.07 0.25
N GLY A 348 15.53 10.27 0.78
CA GLY A 348 14.25 10.65 1.35
C GLY A 348 14.19 10.62 2.87
N ASN A 349 15.05 9.84 3.53
CA ASN A 349 15.06 9.77 4.99
C ASN A 349 15.30 11.18 5.58
N VAL A 350 14.65 11.49 6.69
CA VAL A 350 14.80 12.78 7.36
C VAL A 350 15.45 12.57 8.71
N PHE A 351 16.55 13.28 8.95
CA PHE A 351 17.16 13.43 10.27
C PHE A 351 16.77 14.77 10.86
N THR A 352 16.62 14.85 12.17
CA THR A 352 16.31 16.09 12.88
C THR A 352 17.18 16.30 14.10
N THR A 353 17.31 17.54 14.53
CA THR A 353 17.76 17.88 15.88
C THR A 353 16.79 17.30 16.93
N LYS A 354 17.24 17.19 18.19
CA LYS A 354 16.44 16.59 19.27
C LYS A 354 15.08 17.27 19.48
N ASP A 355 15.03 18.58 19.29
CA ASP A 355 13.83 19.43 19.37
C ASP A 355 12.97 19.43 18.10
N LYS A 356 13.43 18.76 17.03
CA LYS A 356 12.81 18.70 15.70
C LYS A 356 12.70 20.05 14.99
N ALA A 357 13.42 21.08 15.44
CA ALA A 357 13.37 22.40 14.84
C ALA A 357 14.05 22.44 13.46
N ILE A 358 15.11 21.64 13.27
CA ILE A 358 15.89 21.62 12.03
C ILE A 358 15.89 20.19 11.48
N SER A 359 15.73 20.06 10.17
CA SER A 359 15.71 18.77 9.48
C SER A 359 16.74 18.68 8.35
N ILE A 360 17.24 17.46 8.10
CA ILE A 360 18.13 17.09 7.01
C ILE A 360 17.42 16.00 6.21
N LYS A 361 17.01 16.30 4.98
CA LYS A 361 16.41 15.32 4.08
C LYS A 361 17.49 14.71 3.19
N ILE A 362 17.73 13.42 3.34
CA ILE A 362 18.77 12.70 2.59
C ILE A 362 18.47 12.75 1.09
N SER A 363 19.44 13.23 0.32
CA SER A 363 19.41 13.38 -1.14
C SER A 363 20.34 12.41 -1.85
N LYS A 364 21.35 11.86 -1.17
CA LYS A 364 22.29 10.89 -1.73
C LYS A 364 22.82 9.99 -0.64
N VAL A 365 23.05 8.72 -0.96
CA VAL A 365 23.52 7.70 0.00
C VAL A 365 24.77 7.03 -0.54
N TYR A 366 25.76 6.87 0.33
CA TYR A 366 26.98 6.08 0.13
C TYR A 366 26.98 4.89 1.10
N PRO A 367 27.94 3.95 1.04
CA PRO A 367 27.95 2.80 1.95
C PRO A 367 27.91 3.16 3.44
N GLU A 368 28.65 4.19 3.88
CA GLU A 368 28.82 4.55 5.31
C GLU A 368 28.47 6.01 5.62
N SER A 369 27.99 6.76 4.62
CA SER A 369 27.57 8.15 4.80
C SER A 369 26.42 8.50 3.88
N ALA A 370 25.76 9.63 4.15
CA ALA A 370 24.71 10.13 3.31
C ALA A 370 24.71 11.66 3.28
N ASP A 371 24.47 12.23 2.11
CA ASP A 371 24.30 13.67 1.93
C ASP A 371 22.81 14.01 1.95
N GLY A 372 22.44 15.06 2.66
CA GLY A 372 21.10 15.60 2.70
C GLY A 372 21.03 17.11 2.57
N LEU A 373 19.83 17.59 2.32
CA LEU A 373 19.48 19.00 2.18
C LEU A 373 18.78 19.47 3.46
N THR A 374 19.10 20.69 3.87
CA THR A 374 18.46 21.40 5.00
C THR A 374 18.12 22.82 4.59
N ASP A 375 17.42 23.56 5.44
CA ASP A 375 17.17 24.99 5.23
C ASP A 375 18.51 25.71 5.03
N PRO A 376 18.70 26.55 3.99
CA PRO A 376 19.94 27.29 3.77
C PRO A 376 20.41 28.11 4.98
N ASN A 377 19.49 28.52 5.86
CA ASN A 377 19.77 29.27 7.08
C ASN A 377 20.09 28.36 8.29
N ALA A 378 19.79 27.07 8.21
CA ALA A 378 20.11 26.11 9.26
C ALA A 378 21.62 25.85 9.30
N LYS A 379 22.19 25.95 10.50
CA LYS A 379 23.63 25.74 10.74
C LYS A 379 23.84 24.48 11.56
N PHE A 380 24.41 23.44 10.94
CA PHE A 380 24.94 22.29 11.65
C PHE A 380 26.45 22.44 11.86
N LYS A 381 26.94 22.03 13.02
CA LYS A 381 28.37 21.88 13.30
C LYS A 381 28.77 20.42 13.12
N LYS A 382 30.00 20.20 12.67
CA LYS A 382 30.59 18.86 12.65
C LYS A 382 30.53 18.27 14.07
N GLY A 383 30.01 17.05 14.18
CA GLY A 383 29.83 16.32 15.45
C GLY A 383 28.44 16.42 16.06
N ASP A 384 27.57 17.32 15.58
CA ASP A 384 26.18 17.46 16.03
C ASP A 384 25.44 16.14 15.88
N ILE A 385 24.64 15.81 16.90
CA ILE A 385 23.85 14.58 16.92
C ILE A 385 22.49 14.85 16.30
N VAL A 386 22.13 14.03 15.31
CA VAL A 386 20.84 14.09 14.65
C VAL A 386 20.17 12.72 14.70
N PHE A 387 18.85 12.75 14.73
CA PHE A 387 17.99 11.58 14.96
C PHE A 387 17.14 11.37 13.73
N ILE A 388 17.07 10.13 13.22
CA ILE A 388 16.13 9.82 12.16
C ILE A 388 14.69 10.06 12.65
N SER A 389 14.03 11.06 12.08
CA SER A 389 12.64 11.41 12.39
C SER A 389 11.67 10.83 11.37
N ASP A 390 12.15 10.59 10.15
CA ASP A 390 11.38 9.97 9.09
C ASP A 390 12.25 9.00 8.30
N ARG A 391 11.78 7.76 8.14
CA ARG A 391 12.43 6.72 7.32
C ARG A 391 11.81 6.60 5.93
N TYR A 392 11.10 7.63 5.49
CA TYR A 392 10.53 7.78 4.16
C TYR A 392 11.58 7.58 3.07
N ARG A 393 11.23 6.84 2.02
CA ARG A 393 12.04 6.70 0.80
C ARG A 393 11.66 7.80 -0.20
N VAL A 394 12.53 8.21 -1.09
CA VAL A 394 12.14 8.96 -2.29
C VAL A 394 12.24 8.01 -3.47
N SER A 395 11.11 7.70 -4.10
CA SER A 395 11.04 7.24 -5.48
C SER A 395 11.04 8.45 -6.42
N ASP A 396 11.47 8.24 -7.66
CA ASP A 396 11.24 9.24 -8.70
C ASP A 396 9.71 9.42 -8.88
N PRO A 397 9.23 10.66 -8.99
CA PRO A 397 7.82 10.91 -9.20
C PRO A 397 7.38 10.32 -10.53
N LEU A 398 6.30 9.52 -10.52
CA LEU A 398 5.76 8.90 -11.73
C LEU A 398 5.03 9.89 -12.63
N ILE A 399 4.37 10.86 -12.01
CA ILE A 399 3.60 11.87 -12.73
C ILE A 399 3.89 13.27 -12.21
N LYS A 400 3.82 14.24 -13.12
CA LYS A 400 3.84 15.66 -12.80
C LYS A 400 2.44 16.23 -12.89
N ILE A 401 1.95 16.83 -11.82
CA ILE A 401 0.62 17.47 -11.77
C ILE A 401 0.77 18.98 -11.65
N TYR A 402 0.14 19.71 -12.56
CA TYR A 402 -0.08 21.15 -12.44
C TYR A 402 -1.45 21.41 -11.81
N ILE A 403 -1.51 22.28 -10.80
CA ILE A 403 -2.78 22.73 -10.20
C ILE A 403 -2.83 24.25 -10.36
N PRO A 404 -3.50 24.77 -11.40
CA PRO A 404 -3.70 26.20 -11.56
C PRO A 404 -4.48 26.74 -10.36
N ALA A 405 -3.93 27.79 -9.75
CA ALA A 405 -4.53 28.46 -8.62
C ALA A 405 -4.96 29.88 -9.01
N SER A 406 -6.15 30.26 -8.56
CA SER A 406 -6.61 31.63 -8.57
C SER A 406 -5.84 32.47 -7.53
N THR A 407 -5.78 33.78 -7.72
CA THR A 407 -5.32 34.72 -6.68
C THR A 407 -6.40 34.97 -5.61
N LEU A 408 -7.63 34.54 -5.83
CA LEU A 408 -8.77 34.74 -4.92
C LEU A 408 -9.03 33.48 -4.11
N ASN A 409 -9.45 33.68 -2.86
CA ASN A 409 -10.03 32.60 -2.04
C ASN A 409 -11.44 32.25 -2.53
N SER A 410 -11.99 31.15 -2.02
CA SER A 410 -13.30 30.62 -2.42
C SER A 410 -14.44 31.64 -2.40
N ALA A 411 -14.48 32.55 -1.41
CA ALA A 411 -15.52 33.58 -1.33
C ALA A 411 -15.43 34.58 -2.49
N GLY A 412 -14.27 35.24 -2.66
CA GLY A 412 -14.07 36.20 -3.75
C GLY A 412 -14.13 35.53 -5.13
N TYR A 413 -13.68 34.27 -5.22
CA TYR A 413 -13.76 33.48 -6.43
C TYR A 413 -15.20 33.23 -6.87
N MET A 414 -16.08 32.87 -5.93
CA MET A 414 -17.50 32.63 -6.22
C MET A 414 -18.23 33.91 -6.63
N ASP A 415 -17.93 35.05 -6.03
CA ASP A 415 -18.50 36.35 -6.43
C ASP A 415 -18.11 36.72 -7.86
N MET A 416 -16.86 36.45 -8.24
CA MET A 416 -16.39 36.69 -9.60
C MET A 416 -16.96 35.68 -10.60
N PHE A 417 -17.03 34.40 -10.25
CA PHE A 417 -17.66 33.35 -11.06
C PHE A 417 -19.14 33.69 -11.38
N ASN A 418 -19.90 34.09 -10.36
CA ASN A 418 -21.32 34.43 -10.52
C ASN A 418 -21.54 35.60 -11.47
N ARG A 419 -20.61 36.58 -11.49
CA ARG A 419 -20.70 37.74 -12.39
C ARG A 419 -20.22 37.45 -13.81
N GLN A 420 -19.15 36.67 -13.96
CA GLN A 420 -18.43 36.57 -15.24
C GLN A 420 -18.61 35.25 -15.99
N VAL A 421 -18.97 34.15 -15.31
CA VAL A 421 -19.01 32.81 -15.92
C VAL A 421 -20.43 32.25 -15.89
N LEU A 422 -21.09 32.28 -14.73
CA LEU A 422 -22.43 31.72 -14.54
C LEU A 422 -23.49 32.20 -15.56
N PRO A 423 -23.49 33.45 -16.06
CA PRO A 423 -24.45 33.86 -17.08
C PRO A 423 -24.32 33.05 -18.38
N PHE A 424 -23.10 32.66 -18.76
CA PHE A 424 -22.82 31.95 -20.01
C PHE A 424 -23.11 30.46 -19.93
N THR A 425 -23.15 29.88 -18.72
CA THR A 425 -23.44 28.45 -18.55
C THR A 425 -24.91 28.11 -18.87
N LYS A 426 -25.75 29.12 -19.11
CA LYS A 426 -27.16 28.99 -19.51
C LYS A 426 -27.34 28.95 -21.03
N GLU A 427 -26.29 29.24 -21.79
CA GLU A 427 -26.32 29.20 -23.26
C GLU A 427 -26.41 27.75 -23.75
N LYS A 428 -27.20 27.50 -24.80
CA LYS A 428 -27.37 26.14 -25.37
C LYS A 428 -26.08 25.55 -25.92
N THR A 429 -25.13 26.41 -26.25
CA THR A 429 -23.79 26.07 -26.77
C THR A 429 -22.80 25.72 -25.66
N TYR A 430 -23.10 26.00 -24.40
CA TYR A 430 -22.21 25.68 -23.28
C TYR A 430 -21.99 24.16 -23.16
N GLN A 431 -20.72 23.76 -23.15
CA GLN A 431 -20.30 22.39 -22.93
C GLN A 431 -19.59 22.26 -21.58
N ASP A 432 -19.81 21.13 -20.93
CA ASP A 432 -19.32 20.77 -19.62
C ASP A 432 -18.95 19.29 -19.54
N TYR A 433 -18.63 18.83 -18.33
CA TYR A 433 -18.24 17.45 -18.06
C TYR A 433 -19.21 16.38 -18.59
N PHE A 434 -20.52 16.63 -18.62
CA PHE A 434 -21.53 15.62 -18.97
C PHE A 434 -21.85 15.56 -20.46
N ASN A 435 -21.66 16.66 -21.20
CA ASN A 435 -22.01 16.75 -22.61
C ASN A 435 -20.80 16.93 -23.55
N PHE A 436 -19.57 16.93 -23.03
CA PHE A 436 -18.33 17.14 -23.81
C PHE A 436 -18.18 16.21 -25.02
N SER A 437 -18.74 14.99 -24.95
CA SER A 437 -18.66 14.01 -26.03
C SER A 437 -19.34 14.48 -27.31
N ASN A 438 -20.27 15.44 -27.20
CA ASN A 438 -21.01 15.99 -28.34
C ASN A 438 -20.09 16.85 -29.22
N VAL A 439 -19.17 17.61 -28.62
CA VAL A 439 -18.25 18.50 -29.33
C VAL A 439 -16.91 18.58 -28.60
N ARG A 440 -15.98 17.68 -28.91
CA ARG A 440 -14.67 17.59 -28.23
C ARG A 440 -13.70 18.70 -28.60
N THR A 441 -13.92 19.35 -29.73
CA THR A 441 -12.97 20.28 -30.34
C THR A 441 -13.40 21.73 -30.22
N ALA A 442 -14.33 22.06 -29.32
CA ALA A 442 -14.79 23.44 -29.15
C ALA A 442 -13.72 24.35 -28.52
N PRO A 443 -13.77 25.68 -28.79
CA PRO A 443 -12.96 26.65 -28.06
C PRO A 443 -13.07 26.45 -26.55
N THR A 444 -11.91 26.41 -25.88
CA THR A 444 -11.81 26.19 -24.44
C THR A 444 -11.15 27.38 -23.80
N PHE A 445 -11.82 27.96 -22.80
CA PHE A 445 -11.33 29.08 -22.03
C PHE A 445 -10.87 28.62 -20.65
N LEU A 446 -9.75 29.11 -20.16
CA LEU A 446 -9.33 28.92 -18.77
C LEU A 446 -9.58 30.19 -17.98
N PHE A 447 -10.53 30.12 -17.06
CA PHE A 447 -10.82 31.18 -16.11
C PHE A 447 -9.86 31.12 -14.93
N ASN A 448 -9.00 32.12 -14.81
CA ASN A 448 -8.08 32.34 -13.71
C ASN A 448 -8.12 33.79 -13.20
N ASN A 449 -9.31 34.40 -13.22
CA ASN A 449 -9.55 35.80 -12.87
C ASN A 449 -9.15 36.83 -13.95
N GLN A 450 -8.99 36.43 -15.22
CA GLN A 450 -8.72 37.39 -16.29
C GLN A 450 -9.87 38.39 -16.43
N GLU A 451 -9.55 39.67 -16.41
CA GLU A 451 -10.47 40.71 -16.82
C GLU A 451 -10.87 40.50 -18.29
N ASN A 452 -12.15 40.70 -18.60
CA ASN A 452 -12.74 40.58 -19.95
C ASN A 452 -12.99 39.16 -20.48
N LEU A 453 -12.72 38.09 -19.72
CA LEU A 453 -13.02 36.73 -20.22
C LEU A 453 -14.49 36.56 -20.61
N GLY A 454 -15.41 37.15 -19.83
CA GLY A 454 -16.84 37.14 -20.17
C GLY A 454 -17.16 37.83 -21.51
N LEU A 455 -16.44 38.90 -21.87
CA LEU A 455 -16.61 39.56 -23.17
C LEU A 455 -16.14 38.66 -24.32
N GLU A 456 -15.06 37.89 -24.11
CA GLU A 456 -14.56 36.94 -25.11
C GLU A 456 -15.51 35.76 -25.29
N ILE A 457 -15.99 35.18 -24.17
CA ILE A 457 -16.97 34.09 -24.19
C ILE A 457 -18.25 34.55 -24.90
N SER A 458 -18.75 35.76 -24.59
CA SER A 458 -19.97 36.30 -25.20
C SER A 458 -19.91 36.36 -26.74
N LYS A 459 -18.74 36.65 -27.31
CA LYS A 459 -18.54 36.68 -28.77
C LYS A 459 -18.67 35.30 -29.41
N ILE A 460 -18.29 34.22 -28.70
CA ILE A 460 -18.32 32.85 -29.22
C ILE A 460 -19.64 32.14 -28.89
N ALA A 461 -20.16 32.35 -27.67
CA ALA A 461 -21.28 31.61 -27.10
C ALA A 461 -22.55 31.65 -27.97
N LYS A 462 -22.77 32.71 -28.75
CA LYS A 462 -23.96 32.84 -29.61
C LYS A 462 -23.97 31.92 -30.82
N GLN A 463 -22.81 31.42 -31.26
CA GLN A 463 -22.68 30.76 -32.57
C GLN A 463 -21.97 29.41 -32.51
N ASN A 464 -21.13 29.17 -31.50
CA ASN A 464 -20.32 27.97 -31.42
C ASN A 464 -20.40 27.36 -30.03
N ALA A 465 -20.34 26.02 -29.97
CA ALA A 465 -20.07 25.32 -28.72
C ALA A 465 -18.78 25.83 -28.07
N PHE A 466 -18.71 25.85 -26.74
CA PHE A 466 -17.52 26.30 -26.01
C PHE A 466 -17.43 25.65 -24.63
N PHE A 467 -16.22 25.58 -24.09
CA PHE A 467 -15.94 25.12 -22.73
C PHE A 467 -15.37 26.23 -21.87
N VAL A 468 -15.70 26.21 -20.58
CA VAL A 468 -14.98 26.97 -19.55
C VAL A 468 -14.36 25.99 -18.55
N LEU A 469 -13.05 25.96 -18.53
CA LEU A 469 -12.26 25.41 -17.43
C LEU A 469 -11.90 26.53 -16.48
N MET A 470 -11.58 26.17 -15.25
CA MET A 470 -11.36 27.08 -14.16
C MET A 470 -10.14 26.65 -13.36
N ALA A 471 -9.34 27.62 -12.92
CA ALA A 471 -8.37 27.43 -11.87
C ALA A 471 -9.09 27.09 -10.54
N SER A 472 -8.40 26.43 -9.62
CA SER A 472 -8.95 26.23 -8.27
C SER A 472 -8.82 27.52 -7.46
N PRO A 473 -9.80 27.87 -6.59
CA PRO A 473 -9.61 28.92 -5.58
C PRO A 473 -8.33 28.69 -4.76
N LEU A 474 -7.68 29.76 -4.31
CA LEU A 474 -6.37 29.69 -3.65
C LEU A 474 -6.34 28.70 -2.47
N ASP A 475 -7.30 28.83 -1.57
CA ASP A 475 -7.47 27.98 -0.37
C ASP A 475 -7.72 26.51 -0.72
N ILE A 476 -8.48 26.24 -1.79
CA ILE A 476 -8.69 24.87 -2.28
C ILE A 476 -7.42 24.32 -2.92
N ALA A 477 -6.78 25.11 -3.79
CA ALA A 477 -5.57 24.70 -4.49
C ALA A 477 -4.46 24.36 -3.48
N ASP A 478 -4.28 25.17 -2.44
CA ASP A 478 -3.27 24.97 -1.41
C ASP A 478 -3.55 23.71 -0.57
N ALA A 479 -4.82 23.45 -0.22
CA ALA A 479 -5.20 22.24 0.50
C ALA A 479 -4.94 20.96 -0.32
N ILE A 480 -5.27 20.99 -1.62
CA ILE A 480 -5.01 19.87 -2.53
C ILE A 480 -3.50 19.68 -2.71
N LYS A 481 -2.75 20.75 -3.00
CA LYS A 481 -1.28 20.71 -3.15
C LYS A 481 -0.62 20.15 -1.89
N SER A 482 -1.03 20.61 -0.71
CA SER A 482 -0.53 20.10 0.58
C SER A 482 -0.79 18.61 0.77
N THR A 483 -1.94 18.12 0.28
CA THR A 483 -2.29 16.69 0.33
C THR A 483 -1.46 15.88 -0.66
N LEU A 484 -1.38 16.31 -1.93
CA LEU A 484 -0.66 15.59 -2.98
C LEU A 484 0.87 15.66 -2.81
N ALA A 485 1.41 16.69 -2.17
CA ALA A 485 2.84 16.79 -1.88
C ALA A 485 3.36 15.68 -0.95
N LYS A 486 2.46 14.95 -0.28
CA LYS A 486 2.78 13.77 0.55
C LYS A 486 2.90 12.50 -0.28
N GLU A 487 2.39 12.50 -1.52
CA GLU A 487 2.47 11.38 -2.45
C GLU A 487 3.76 11.39 -3.25
N GLN A 488 4.61 10.43 -2.96
CA GLN A 488 5.94 10.24 -3.53
C GLN A 488 5.91 10.11 -5.06
N SER A 489 4.85 9.47 -5.57
CA SER A 489 4.64 9.24 -7.00
C SER A 489 4.17 10.49 -7.75
N ILE A 490 3.97 11.63 -7.08
CA ILE A 490 3.49 12.88 -7.66
C ILE A 490 4.53 13.98 -7.45
N LYS A 491 4.90 14.65 -8.55
CA LYS A 491 5.60 15.94 -8.51
C LYS A 491 4.62 17.04 -8.84
N LEU A 492 4.46 18.00 -7.93
CA LEU A 492 3.77 19.24 -8.25
C LEU A 492 4.70 20.13 -9.08
N VAL A 493 4.19 20.65 -10.19
CA VAL A 493 4.91 21.57 -11.08
C VAL A 493 4.18 22.91 -11.16
N ASN A 494 4.89 23.94 -11.58
CA ASN A 494 4.39 25.32 -11.56
C ASN A 494 3.75 25.76 -12.87
N THR A 495 3.99 25.04 -13.97
CA THR A 495 3.45 25.38 -15.29
C THR A 495 2.80 24.18 -15.96
N ALA A 496 1.94 24.44 -16.94
CA ALA A 496 1.24 23.39 -17.68
C ALA A 496 2.18 22.58 -18.59
N GLU A 497 3.24 23.20 -19.10
CA GLU A 497 4.20 22.61 -20.05
C GLU A 497 5.06 21.54 -19.38
N GLU A 498 5.33 21.70 -18.08
CA GLU A 498 6.09 20.72 -17.30
C GLU A 498 5.25 19.51 -16.89
N ALA A 499 3.93 19.59 -16.99
CA ALA A 499 3.01 18.65 -16.37
C ALA A 499 2.61 17.50 -17.29
N ASP A 500 2.41 16.31 -16.71
CA ASP A 500 1.72 15.21 -17.37
C ASP A 500 0.20 15.41 -17.35
N PHE A 501 -0.29 15.95 -16.22
CA PHE A 501 -1.70 16.22 -15.99
C PHE A 501 -1.89 17.58 -15.34
N ALA A 502 -3.03 18.21 -15.61
CA ALA A 502 -3.49 19.39 -14.89
C ALA A 502 -4.84 19.12 -14.23
N LEU A 503 -5.01 19.60 -13.00
CA LEU A 503 -6.28 19.55 -12.29
C LEU A 503 -7.06 20.84 -12.53
N TYR A 504 -8.08 20.77 -13.39
CA TYR A 504 -8.97 21.90 -13.65
C TYR A 504 -10.33 21.67 -12.98
N VAL A 505 -11.04 22.78 -12.77
CA VAL A 505 -12.44 22.78 -12.36
C VAL A 505 -13.29 23.10 -13.58
N ASN A 506 -14.44 22.44 -13.74
CA ASN A 506 -15.47 22.78 -14.71
C ASN A 506 -16.80 22.94 -13.96
N TYR A 507 -17.68 23.83 -14.41
CA TYR A 507 -19.02 23.95 -13.84
C TYR A 507 -20.02 23.18 -14.71
N ALA A 508 -20.52 22.06 -14.22
CA ALA A 508 -21.56 21.30 -14.90
C ALA A 508 -22.91 21.95 -14.63
N ALA A 509 -23.59 22.40 -15.68
CA ALA A 509 -24.91 23.03 -15.59
C ALA A 509 -26.00 21.96 -15.52
N THR A 510 -27.23 22.36 -15.18
CA THR A 510 -28.38 21.45 -15.23
C THR A 510 -28.65 21.05 -16.68
N SER A 511 -28.76 19.75 -16.93
CA SER A 511 -29.06 19.16 -18.24
C SER A 511 -29.77 17.82 -18.07
N ASN A 512 -30.16 17.17 -19.17
CA ASN A 512 -30.75 15.83 -19.11
C ASN A 512 -29.80 14.79 -18.47
N ASP A 513 -28.50 15.02 -18.59
CA ASP A 513 -27.45 14.14 -18.06
C ASP A 513 -26.95 14.60 -16.68
N ASN A 514 -27.44 15.76 -16.19
CA ASN A 514 -27.05 16.32 -14.91
C ASN A 514 -28.20 17.03 -14.18
N ASN A 515 -28.76 16.36 -13.17
CA ASN A 515 -29.94 16.84 -12.43
C ASN A 515 -29.69 18.07 -11.54
N SER A 516 -28.44 18.40 -11.22
CA SER A 516 -28.12 19.55 -10.35
C SER A 516 -26.77 20.17 -10.71
N PRO A 517 -26.65 21.51 -10.66
CA PRO A 517 -25.41 22.18 -10.99
C PRO A 517 -24.32 21.82 -9.97
N LYS A 518 -23.09 21.62 -10.45
CA LYS A 518 -21.95 21.28 -9.60
C LYS A 518 -20.62 21.67 -10.22
N PHE A 519 -19.65 21.94 -9.38
CA PHE A 519 -18.25 22.09 -9.75
C PHE A 519 -17.59 20.72 -9.82
N VAL A 520 -17.02 20.38 -10.96
CA VAL A 520 -16.39 19.09 -11.24
C VAL A 520 -14.88 19.29 -11.38
N PHE A 521 -14.12 18.70 -10.46
CA PHE A 521 -12.67 18.62 -10.50
C PHE A 521 -12.27 17.36 -11.27
N SER A 522 -11.39 17.50 -12.27
CA SER A 522 -10.90 16.36 -13.03
C SER A 522 -9.45 16.58 -13.48
N LEU A 523 -8.65 15.51 -13.45
CA LEU A 523 -7.32 15.51 -14.06
C LEU A 523 -7.45 15.33 -15.57
N ARG A 524 -6.67 16.07 -16.35
CA ARG A 524 -6.63 15.94 -17.81
C ARG A 524 -5.28 16.36 -18.36
N LYS A 525 -5.07 16.20 -19.67
CA LYS A 525 -3.90 16.78 -20.34
C LYS A 525 -3.88 18.31 -20.12
N PRO A 526 -2.74 18.91 -19.75
CA PRO A 526 -2.64 20.35 -19.56
C PRO A 526 -3.00 21.11 -20.84
N LEU A 527 -3.63 22.28 -20.67
CA LEU A 527 -3.81 23.22 -21.77
C LEU A 527 -2.44 23.81 -22.19
N PRO A 528 -2.20 24.09 -23.47
CA PRO A 528 -1.00 24.80 -23.91
C PRO A 528 -0.89 26.21 -23.28
N ALA A 529 0.33 26.74 -23.18
CA ALA A 529 0.65 28.05 -22.61
C ALA A 529 -0.18 29.22 -23.17
N ASP A 530 -0.58 29.14 -24.44
CA ASP A 530 -1.42 30.14 -25.09
C ASP A 530 -2.89 29.87 -24.78
N VAL A 531 -3.29 30.24 -23.56
CA VAL A 531 -4.51 29.82 -22.87
C VAL A 531 -5.81 30.22 -23.61
N ASN A 532 -5.76 31.22 -24.49
CA ASN A 532 -6.91 31.66 -25.28
C ASN A 532 -6.83 31.11 -26.71
N LEU A 533 -6.74 29.78 -26.82
CA LEU A 533 -6.89 29.10 -28.09
C LEU A 533 -8.29 29.38 -28.63
N LYS A 534 -8.39 30.35 -29.54
CA LYS A 534 -9.39 30.39 -30.63
C LYS A 534 -9.27 29.19 -31.57
N LYS A 535 -8.54 28.14 -31.17
CA LYS A 535 -8.28 26.91 -31.90
C LYS A 535 -8.82 25.74 -31.09
N ASN A 536 -9.43 24.83 -31.83
CA ASN A 536 -10.01 23.58 -31.38
C ASN A 536 -8.99 22.75 -30.58
N ALA A 537 -9.03 22.84 -29.25
CA ALA A 537 -8.28 21.95 -28.36
C ALA A 537 -9.15 20.75 -28.02
N GLU A 538 -8.61 19.55 -28.12
CA GLU A 538 -9.38 18.36 -27.74
C GLU A 538 -9.63 18.37 -26.23
N VAL A 539 -10.91 18.50 -25.86
CA VAL A 539 -11.39 18.39 -24.50
C VAL A 539 -11.81 16.95 -24.26
N ILE A 540 -10.98 16.24 -23.51
CA ILE A 540 -11.32 14.95 -22.92
C ILE A 540 -11.31 15.14 -21.42
N PHE A 541 -12.50 15.04 -20.82
CA PHE A 541 -12.60 14.88 -19.38
C PHE A 541 -12.29 13.44 -19.02
N TRP A 542 -11.54 13.29 -17.94
CA TRP A 542 -11.23 11.97 -17.43
C TRP A 542 -12.41 11.45 -16.61
N ALA A 543 -12.67 10.14 -16.72
CA ALA A 543 -13.87 9.54 -16.13
C ALA A 543 -13.91 9.67 -14.59
N ASP A 544 -12.75 9.63 -13.95
CA ASP A 544 -12.61 9.84 -12.52
C ASP A 544 -12.60 11.35 -12.23
N ASN A 545 -13.58 11.79 -11.44
CA ASN A 545 -13.77 13.19 -11.08
C ASN A 545 -14.28 13.31 -9.63
N VAL A 546 -14.22 14.53 -9.09
CA VAL A 546 -14.79 14.86 -7.79
C VAL A 546 -15.70 16.06 -7.96
N ALA A 547 -16.93 16.00 -7.46
CA ALA A 547 -17.91 17.04 -7.68
C ALA A 547 -18.48 17.61 -6.37
N PHE A 548 -18.65 18.94 -6.33
CA PHE A 548 -19.24 19.67 -5.20
C PHE A 548 -20.25 20.70 -5.68
N PRO A 549 -21.35 20.95 -4.93
CA PRO A 549 -22.36 21.93 -5.33
C PRO A 549 -21.86 23.39 -5.22
N ASN A 550 -20.84 23.66 -4.41
CA ASN A 550 -20.26 24.97 -4.22
C ASN A 550 -18.76 24.85 -3.90
N LEU A 551 -18.00 25.93 -4.07
CA LEU A 551 -16.58 26.02 -3.73
C LEU A 551 -16.33 26.66 -2.36
N ILE A 552 -17.34 27.24 -1.70
CA ILE A 552 -17.20 27.66 -0.29
C ILE A 552 -17.37 26.41 0.59
N LEU A 553 -16.24 25.79 0.94
CA LEU A 553 -16.17 24.55 1.69
C LEU A 553 -15.76 24.79 3.14
N ASN A 554 -16.43 24.14 4.08
CA ASN A 554 -15.91 24.06 5.45
C ASN A 554 -14.68 23.13 5.52
N SER A 555 -13.99 23.12 6.67
CA SER A 555 -12.76 22.34 6.86
C SER A 555 -12.93 20.84 6.59
N THR A 556 -14.07 20.26 7.00
CA THR A 556 -14.39 18.84 6.76
C THR A 556 -14.57 18.56 5.27
N GLN A 557 -15.34 19.39 4.57
CA GLN A 557 -15.57 19.25 3.12
C GLN A 557 -14.27 19.46 2.33
N LEU A 558 -13.44 20.43 2.71
CA LEU A 558 -12.15 20.70 2.07
C LEU A 558 -11.17 19.53 2.26
N SER A 559 -11.13 18.95 3.47
CA SER A 559 -10.34 17.74 3.72
C SER A 559 -10.85 16.56 2.90
N GLN A 560 -12.17 16.42 2.73
CA GLN A 560 -12.77 15.36 1.93
C GLN A 560 -12.45 15.54 0.44
N LEU A 561 -12.63 16.75 -0.11
CA LEU A 561 -12.22 17.09 -1.47
C LEU A 561 -10.75 16.71 -1.71
N SER A 562 -9.84 17.12 -0.83
CA SER A 562 -8.42 16.84 -1.00
C SER A 562 -8.11 15.33 -1.02
N LYS A 563 -8.79 14.54 -0.17
CA LYS A 563 -8.68 13.07 -0.16
C LYS A 563 -9.26 12.43 -1.41
N ASP A 564 -10.38 12.94 -1.92
CA ASP A 564 -11.00 12.43 -3.13
C ASP A 564 -10.16 12.77 -4.37
N ILE A 565 -9.54 13.95 -4.40
CA ILE A 565 -8.56 14.32 -5.44
C ILE A 565 -7.33 13.42 -5.38
N GLN A 566 -6.82 13.14 -4.18
CA GLN A 566 -5.75 12.15 -4.00
C GLN A 566 -6.17 10.78 -4.52
N LYS A 567 -7.40 10.34 -4.24
CA LYS A 567 -7.92 9.06 -4.73
C LYS A 567 -7.96 8.99 -6.26
N ILE A 568 -8.50 10.01 -6.94
CA ILE A 568 -8.52 10.01 -8.40
C ILE A 568 -7.11 10.14 -8.98
N SER A 569 -6.16 10.81 -8.29
CA SER A 569 -4.77 10.90 -8.76
C SER A 569 -4.07 9.54 -8.84
N TYR A 570 -4.46 8.56 -8.03
CA TYR A 570 -3.93 7.20 -8.15
C TYR A 570 -4.26 6.54 -9.49
N ALA A 571 -5.39 6.89 -10.12
CA ALA A 571 -5.68 6.40 -11.48
C ALA A 571 -4.69 6.97 -12.52
N ALA A 572 -4.14 8.17 -12.28
CA ALA A 572 -3.23 8.86 -13.21
C ALA A 572 -1.82 8.30 -13.05
N ILE A 573 -1.45 7.98 -11.80
CA ILE A 573 -0.24 7.24 -11.49
C ILE A 573 -0.28 5.87 -12.20
N ARG A 574 -1.39 5.13 -12.06
CA ARG A 574 -1.56 3.82 -12.73
C ARG A 574 -1.50 3.91 -14.26
N SER A 575 -2.01 4.98 -14.86
CA SER A 575 -2.00 5.14 -16.33
C SER A 575 -0.63 5.42 -16.93
N LYS A 576 0.33 5.89 -16.12
CA LYS A 576 1.72 6.18 -16.53
C LYS A 576 2.70 5.03 -16.26
N GLY A 577 2.27 3.98 -15.58
CA GLY A 577 3.04 2.76 -15.42
C GLY A 577 3.47 2.19 -16.78
N THR A 578 4.76 1.89 -16.93
CA THR A 578 5.33 1.29 -18.14
C THR A 578 4.94 -0.19 -18.34
N HIS A 579 4.35 -0.78 -17.30
CA HIS A 579 3.85 -2.14 -17.27
C HIS A 579 2.35 -2.08 -16.93
N TRP A 580 1.57 -3.10 -17.29
CA TRP A 580 0.14 -3.19 -16.98
C TRP A 580 -0.06 -3.19 -15.46
N ILE A 581 -0.13 -2.00 -14.85
CA ILE A 581 -0.42 -1.86 -13.43
C ILE A 581 -1.90 -2.22 -13.28
N ASN A 582 -2.16 -3.44 -12.82
CA ASN A 582 -3.44 -3.87 -12.24
C ASN A 582 -4.61 -4.03 -13.19
N THR A 583 -4.50 -4.90 -14.20
CA THR A 583 -5.61 -5.30 -15.11
C THR A 583 -6.32 -4.15 -15.83
N TYR A 584 -5.87 -2.91 -15.67
CA TYR A 584 -6.40 -1.77 -16.37
C TYR A 584 -5.86 -1.81 -17.80
N PRO A 585 -6.71 -1.85 -18.83
CA PRO A 585 -6.25 -1.60 -20.18
C PRO A 585 -5.57 -0.23 -20.21
N ARG A 586 -4.40 -0.17 -20.88
CA ARG A 586 -3.82 1.09 -21.31
C ARG A 586 -4.90 1.78 -22.13
N ARG A 587 -5.53 2.83 -21.56
CA ARG A 587 -6.58 3.58 -22.24
C ARG A 587 -6.01 4.33 -23.43
#